data_AF-A0A0M6XYN3-F1
#
_entry.id   AF-A0A0M6XYN3-F1
#
_cell.length_a   1.000
_cell.length_b   1.000
_cell.length_c   1.000
_cell.angle_alpha   90.00
_cell.angle_beta   90.00
_cell.angle_gamma   90.00
#
_symmetry.space_group_name_H-M   'P 1'
#
loop_
_entity.id
_entity.type
_entity.pdbx_description
1 polymer ?
#
loop_
_entity_poly.entity_id
_entity_poly.type
_entity_poly.pdbx_seq_one_letter_code
_entity_poly.pdbx_strand_id
1 'polypeptide(L)' 'MNTITVSSSSGSIDLTSDDIQVLENAVEILLYSDVEDGEQAREMRLTGKSLHEIMERLSTLLGE' A
#
# COMPACT_ATOMS: atom_id res chain seq x y z
N MET A 1 -14.11 -12.83 -2.45
CA MET A 1 -13.14 -11.76 -2.12
C MET A 1 -13.24 -10.72 -3.21
N ASN A 2 -13.45 -9.46 -2.86
CA ASN A 2 -13.55 -8.38 -3.84
C ASN A 2 -12.12 -7.91 -4.19
N THR A 3 -11.82 -7.79 -5.46
CA THR A 3 -10.51 -7.33 -5.95
C THR A 3 -10.70 -6.15 -6.88
N ILE A 4 -9.73 -5.23 -6.87
CA ILE A 4 -9.66 -4.14 -7.83
C ILE A 4 -8.50 -4.43 -8.77
N THR A 5 -8.77 -4.47 -10.07
CA THR A 5 -7.74 -4.60 -11.11
C THR A 5 -7.19 -3.23 -11.43
N VAL A 6 -5.89 -3.05 -11.20
CA VAL A 6 -5.13 -1.87 -11.62
C VAL A 6 -4.37 -2.23 -12.88
N SER A 7 -4.56 -1.48 -13.96
CA SER A 7 -3.93 -1.75 -15.25
C SER A 7 -3.06 -0.59 -15.71
N SER A 8 -1.94 -0.92 -16.35
CA SER A 8 -1.04 0.01 -17.01
C SER A 8 -0.74 -0.45 -18.44
N SER A 9 0.10 0.27 -19.17
CA SER A 9 0.60 -0.14 -20.48
C SER A 9 1.51 -1.37 -20.44
N SER A 10 2.06 -1.74 -19.27
CA SER A 10 2.96 -2.87 -19.10
C SER A 10 2.30 -4.10 -18.45
N GLY A 11 1.06 -4.01 -17.98
CA GLY A 11 0.33 -5.16 -17.44
C GLY A 11 -0.88 -4.79 -16.59
N SER A 12 -1.29 -5.73 -15.73
CA SER A 12 -2.34 -5.50 -14.74
C SER A 12 -2.06 -6.28 -13.45
N ILE A 13 -2.49 -5.72 -12.32
CA ILE A 13 -2.36 -6.31 -11.01
C ILE A 13 -3.71 -6.25 -10.29
N ASP A 14 -4.11 -7.38 -9.73
CA ASP A 14 -5.26 -7.44 -8.83
C ASP A 14 -4.83 -7.13 -7.40
N LEU A 15 -5.48 -6.13 -6.81
CA LEU A 15 -5.33 -5.75 -5.41
C LEU A 15 -6.55 -6.25 -4.62
N THR A 16 -6.30 -6.91 -3.50
CA THR A 16 -7.35 -7.29 -2.56
C THR A 16 -7.76 -6.10 -1.69
N SER A 17 -8.91 -6.17 -1.03
CA SER A 17 -9.29 -5.20 0.01
C SER A 17 -8.20 -4.98 1.05
N ASP A 18 -7.52 -6.05 1.48
CA ASP A 18 -6.39 -5.95 2.42
C ASP A 18 -5.19 -5.19 1.82
N ASP A 19 -4.94 -5.31 0.50
CA ASP A 19 -3.85 -4.60 -0.16
C ASP A 19 -4.14 -3.10 -0.20
N ILE A 20 -5.39 -2.73 -0.47
CA ILE A 20 -5.87 -1.35 -0.50
C ILE A 20 -5.78 -0.73 0.90
N GLN A 21 -6.20 -1.46 1.93
CA GLN A 21 -6.13 -0.96 3.30
C GLN A 21 -4.69 -0.69 3.75
N VAL A 22 -3.73 -1.54 3.35
CA VAL A 22 -2.31 -1.30 3.63
C VAL A 22 -1.80 -0.04 2.91
N LEU A 23 -2.24 0.23 1.67
CA LEU A 23 -1.88 1.43 0.93
C LEU A 23 -2.50 2.69 1.53
N GLU A 24 -3.78 2.65 1.91
CA GLU A 24 -4.47 3.79 2.55
C GLU A 24 -3.79 4.18 3.86
N ASN A 25 -3.47 3.21 4.71
CA ASN A 25 -2.73 3.45 5.96
C ASN A 25 -1.35 4.08 5.71
N ALA A 26 -0.64 3.62 4.67
CA ALA A 26 0.67 4.16 4.32
C ALA A 26 0.58 5.63 3.86
N VAL A 27 -0.43 5.95 3.06
CA VAL A 27 -0.71 7.32 2.61
C VAL A 27 -1.09 8.20 3.79
N GLU A 28 -1.93 7.72 4.69
CA GLU A 28 -2.32 8.43 5.91
C GLU A 28 -1.08 8.79 6.75
N ILE A 29 -0.19 7.84 7.00
CA ILE A 29 1.07 8.12 7.73
C ILE A 29 1.91 9.17 6.99
N LEU A 30 2.09 9.07 5.67
CA LEU A 30 2.88 10.04 4.91
C LEU A 30 2.26 11.45 4.90
N LEU A 31 0.93 11.55 4.90
CA LEU A 31 0.22 12.83 4.89
C LEU A 31 0.13 13.48 6.28
N TYR A 32 0.05 12.67 7.34
CA TYR A 32 -0.15 13.16 8.71
C TYR A 32 1.11 13.09 9.60
N SER A 33 2.26 12.64 9.07
CA SER A 33 3.52 12.54 9.82
C SER A 33 4.19 13.88 10.18
N ASP A 34 3.62 15.01 9.74
CA ASP A 34 4.04 16.36 10.18
C ASP A 34 3.43 16.77 11.55
N VAL A 35 2.63 15.91 12.18
CA VAL A 35 1.90 16.23 13.42
C VAL A 35 2.27 15.24 14.53
N GLU A 36 3.37 15.50 15.24
CA GLU A 36 3.75 15.07 16.63
C GLU A 36 3.43 13.63 17.17
N ASP A 37 2.86 12.71 16.39
CA ASP A 37 2.38 11.37 16.78
C ASP A 37 3.23 10.24 16.14
N GLY A 38 4.54 10.47 16.04
CA GLY A 38 5.51 9.52 15.46
C GLY A 38 5.54 8.13 16.13
N GLU A 39 4.92 7.97 17.30
CA GLU A 39 4.79 6.69 18.01
C GLU A 39 3.60 5.84 17.47
N GLN A 40 2.50 6.45 17.02
CA GLN A 40 1.33 5.71 16.51
C GLN A 40 1.58 5.08 15.13
N ALA A 41 2.38 5.75 14.27
CA ALA A 41 2.82 5.20 12.98
C ALA A 41 3.64 3.90 13.14
N ARG A 42 4.21 3.66 14.32
CA ARG A 42 5.07 2.52 14.62
C ARG A 42 4.29 1.29 15.13
N GLU A 43 3.06 1.48 15.60
CA GLU A 43 2.26 0.44 16.26
C GLU A 43 1.34 -0.33 15.31
N MET A 44 1.12 0.16 14.09
CA MET A 44 0.42 -0.60 13.04
C MET A 44 1.34 -1.69 12.47
N ARG A 45 1.52 -2.75 13.27
CA ARG A 45 1.97 -4.06 12.83
C ARG A 45 1.10 -4.51 11.66
N LEU A 46 1.66 -4.33 10.48
CA LEU A 46 1.20 -4.85 9.20
C LEU A 46 0.79 -6.31 9.36
N THR A 47 -0.50 -6.56 9.29
CA THR A 47 -1.09 -7.89 9.24
C THR A 47 -0.75 -8.53 7.90
N GLY A 48 0.23 -9.44 7.89
CA GLY A 48 0.38 -10.50 6.90
C GLY A 48 0.92 -10.14 5.50
N LYS A 49 0.69 -8.92 5.00
CA LYS A 49 1.28 -8.41 3.75
C LYS A 49 2.01 -7.11 4.04
N SER A 50 3.27 -7.04 3.63
CA SER A 50 4.07 -5.84 3.83
C SER A 50 3.74 -4.79 2.77
N LEU A 51 3.68 -3.52 3.16
CA LEU A 51 3.61 -2.38 2.23
C LEU A 51 4.66 -2.51 1.13
N HIS A 52 5.84 -3.05 1.47
CA HIS A 52 6.93 -3.30 0.55
C HIS A 52 6.55 -4.24 -0.61
N GLU A 53 5.89 -5.37 -0.33
CA GLU A 53 5.44 -6.32 -1.38
C GLU A 53 4.40 -5.69 -2.31
N ILE A 54 3.51 -4.85 -1.78
CA ILE A 54 2.51 -4.16 -2.60
C ILE A 54 3.20 -3.10 -3.47
N MET A 55 4.15 -2.36 -2.92
CA MET A 55 4.91 -1.35 -3.66
C MET A 55 5.81 -1.96 -4.74
N GLU A 56 6.45 -3.10 -4.51
CA GLU A 56 7.27 -3.80 -5.52
C GLU A 56 6.43 -4.31 -6.70
N ARG A 57 5.23 -4.83 -6.39
CA ARG A 57 4.26 -5.21 -7.41
C ARG A 57 3.84 -3.99 -8.23
N LEU A 58 3.53 -2.87 -7.58
CA LEU A 58 3.16 -1.63 -8.25
C LEU A 58 4.32 -1.01 -9.07
N SER A 59 5.56 -1.04 -8.60
CA SER A 59 6.72 -0.52 -9.34
C SER A 59 6.98 -1.31 -10.62
N THR A 60 6.85 -2.64 -10.55
CA THR A 60 6.93 -3.52 -11.73
C THR A 60 5.85 -3.17 -12.76
N LEU A 61 4.65 -2.82 -12.30
CA LEU A 61 3.56 -2.35 -13.17
C LEU A 61 3.80 -0.96 -13.76
N LEU A 62 4.64 -0.14 -13.15
CA LEU A 62 5.01 1.18 -13.69
C LEU A 62 6.24 1.12 -14.60
N GLY A 63 6.94 -0.01 -14.64
CA GLY A 63 8.11 -0.23 -15.49
C GLY A 63 9.39 0.39 -14.95
N GLU A 64 9.46 0.62 -13.63
CA GLU A 64 10.69 1.01 -12.92
C GLU A 64 11.60 -0.18 -12.63
#